data_AF-A0A8F1MB80-F1
#
_entry.id   AF-A0A8F1MB80-F1
#
_cell.length_a   1.000
_cell.length_b   1.000
_cell.length_c   1.000
_cell.angle_alpha   90.00
_cell.angle_beta   90.00
_cell.angle_gamma   90.00
#
_symmetry.space_group_name_H-M   'P 1'
#
loop_
_entity.id
_entity.type
_entity.pdbx_description
1 polymer ?
#
loop_
_entity_poly.entity_id
_entity_poly.type
_entity_poly.pdbx_seq_one_letter_code
_entity_poly.pdbx_strand_id
1 'polypeptide(L)'
;MWLEGDAKAALISEQFDQGLITEEERYNLTVSAWRNVDNKITAFLKDQLAHMDTSISMMVNSGARGDISNVKLASAMIGVQMDATNHEIELPIRSSYTGGLSSLEAFVATRGARKGLIDTALKTADSGCLTRRLVDVAQDVFTVEDTDGDDEGYAIYRSETEETMIDFSNRLAGRYAAETIPGHVNKNELITREIADSIDDDESIESVKIQSVLSTNNLNGIPQRSYGIDMSTGKLVGNHQPVGVIAAQSVGEPGTQLTLRTFHNSGVVGGDITRGLPRVEELFEARTPKGQAFITEVAGLVDVWEDGKKLYRSNCCCNLARLSGIAVRRSNCCG
;
A
#
# COMPACT_ATOMS: atom_id res chain seq x y z
N MET A 1 14.71 25.82 -16.43
CA MET A 1 14.07 25.15 -15.28
C MET A 1 14.60 25.69 -13.96
N TRP A 2 15.92 25.74 -13.74
CA TRP A 2 16.55 26.32 -12.53
C TRP A 2 16.14 27.76 -12.20
N LEU A 3 16.22 28.65 -13.20
CA LEU A 3 15.85 30.06 -13.05
C LEU A 3 14.39 30.24 -12.62
N GLU A 4 13.50 29.31 -12.97
CA GLU A 4 12.10 29.34 -12.53
C GLU A 4 11.97 28.99 -11.05
N GLY A 5 12.73 28.00 -10.58
CA GLY A 5 12.81 27.63 -9.16
C GLY A 5 13.39 28.77 -8.32
N ASP A 6 14.49 29.38 -8.78
CA ASP A 6 15.12 30.52 -8.12
C ASP A 6 14.19 31.73 -8.03
N ALA A 7 13.48 32.06 -9.11
CA ALA A 7 12.51 33.16 -9.12
C ALA A 7 11.36 32.91 -8.13
N LYS A 8 10.85 31.68 -8.05
CA LYS A 8 9.79 31.31 -7.09
C LYS A 8 10.29 31.35 -5.65
N ALA A 9 11.47 30.80 -5.38
CA ALA A 9 12.05 30.83 -4.04
C ALA A 9 12.33 32.26 -3.57
N ALA A 10 12.80 33.14 -4.47
CA ALA A 10 13.00 34.55 -4.17
C ALA A 10 11.69 35.28 -3.86
N LEU A 11 10.64 35.05 -4.65
CA LEU A 11 9.30 35.62 -4.39
C LEU A 11 8.74 35.17 -3.04
N ILE A 12 8.89 33.89 -2.69
CA ILE A 12 8.45 33.35 -1.40
C ILE A 12 9.22 34.02 -0.25
N SER A 13 10.53 34.20 -0.40
CA SER A 13 11.35 34.92 0.59
C SER A 13 10.89 36.37 0.74
N GLU A 14 10.59 37.06 -0.37
CA GLU A 14 10.10 38.43 -0.34
C GLU A 14 8.74 38.55 0.36
N GLN A 15 7.81 37.63 0.09
CA GLN A 15 6.51 37.59 0.76
C GLN A 15 6.63 37.35 2.26
N PHE A 16 7.62 36.54 2.68
CA PHE A 16 7.93 36.33 4.08
C PHE A 16 8.53 37.60 4.72
N ASP A 17 9.47 38.27 4.05
CA ASP A 17 10.07 39.52 4.52
C ASP A 17 9.02 40.66 4.63
N GLN A 18 7.99 40.64 3.78
CA GLN A 18 6.83 41.53 3.85
C GLN A 18 5.81 41.15 4.93
N GLY A 19 5.98 40.00 5.60
CA GLY A 19 5.08 39.50 6.63
C GLY A 19 3.73 38.98 6.11
N LEU A 20 3.65 38.63 4.81
CA LEU A 20 2.43 38.12 4.18
C LEU A 20 2.19 36.62 4.46
N ILE A 21 3.26 35.88 4.76
CA ILE A 21 3.24 34.44 5.02
C ILE A 21 3.99 34.12 6.31
N THR A 22 3.61 33.02 6.95
CA THR A 22 4.29 32.48 8.13
C THR A 22 5.55 31.69 7.73
N GLU A 23 6.42 31.41 8.71
CA GLU A 23 7.64 30.62 8.49
C GLU A 23 7.35 29.19 8.02
N GLU A 24 6.27 28.58 8.54
CA GLU A 24 5.85 27.24 8.13
C GLU A 24 5.34 27.22 6.68
N GLU A 25 4.57 28.24 6.29
CA GLU A 25 4.12 28.42 4.91
C GLU A 25 5.30 28.67 3.96
N ARG A 26 6.25 29.53 4.36
CA ARG A 26 7.49 29.80 3.61
C ARG A 26 8.22 28.49 3.33
N TYR A 27 8.53 27.72 4.37
CA TYR A 27 9.22 26.42 4.26
C TYR A 27 8.49 25.47 3.31
N ASN A 28 7.19 25.24 3.52
CA ASN A 28 6.40 24.30 2.72
C ASN A 28 6.32 24.74 1.24
N LEU A 29 6.16 26.03 0.98
CA LEU A 29 6.12 26.59 -0.36
C LEU A 29 7.47 26.48 -1.07
N THR A 30 8.58 26.77 -0.38
CA THR A 30 9.94 26.66 -0.93
C THR A 30 10.25 25.22 -1.33
N VAL A 31 9.98 24.26 -0.44
CA VAL A 31 10.17 22.83 -0.72
C VAL A 31 9.28 22.36 -1.88
N SER A 32 8.01 22.75 -1.90
CA SER A 32 7.07 22.43 -2.98
C SER A 32 7.53 23.00 -4.32
N ALA A 33 8.07 24.23 -4.35
CA ALA A 33 8.61 24.83 -5.55
C ALA A 33 9.76 24.00 -6.13
N TRP A 34 10.68 23.52 -5.30
CA TRP A 34 11.79 22.66 -5.73
C TRP A 34 11.34 21.28 -6.19
N ARG A 35 10.37 20.66 -5.52
CA ARG A 35 9.75 19.40 -5.98
C ARG A 35 9.08 19.53 -7.33
N ASN A 36 8.42 20.66 -7.59
CA ASN A 36 7.82 20.93 -8.88
C ASN A 36 8.88 21.04 -9.99
N VAL A 37 10.02 21.66 -9.70
CA VAL A 37 11.16 21.70 -10.65
C VAL A 37 11.71 20.29 -10.89
N ASP A 38 11.87 19.49 -9.83
CA ASP A 38 12.35 18.10 -9.92
C ASP A 38 11.43 17.21 -10.77
N ASN A 39 10.11 17.34 -10.61
CA ASN A 39 9.11 16.65 -11.42
C ASN A 39 9.18 17.05 -12.90
N LYS A 40 9.36 18.34 -13.20
CA LYS A 40 9.53 18.82 -14.58
C LYS A 40 10.80 18.25 -15.22
N ILE A 41 11.91 18.21 -14.49
CA ILE A 41 13.18 17.60 -14.96
C ILE A 41 12.97 16.11 -15.23
N THR A 42 12.30 15.40 -14.32
CA THR A 42 12.01 13.97 -14.46
C THR A 42 11.15 13.68 -15.69
N ALA A 43 10.10 14.47 -15.91
CA ALA A 43 9.23 14.36 -17.09
C ALA A 43 10.01 14.63 -18.40
N PHE A 44 10.86 15.66 -18.40
CA PHE A 44 11.71 15.98 -19.53
C PHE A 44 12.70 14.85 -19.85
N LEU A 45 13.37 14.29 -18.84
CA LEU A 45 14.29 13.17 -19.03
C LEU A 45 13.57 11.92 -19.56
N LYS A 46 12.35 11.64 -19.07
CA LYS A 46 11.54 10.52 -19.55
C LYS A 46 11.22 10.64 -21.04
N ASP A 47 10.79 11.82 -21.46
CA ASP A 47 10.50 12.12 -22.87
C ASP A 47 11.74 11.94 -23.76
N GLN A 48 12.88 12.50 -23.33
CA GLN A 48 14.12 12.39 -24.09
C GLN A 48 14.65 10.95 -24.18
N LEU A 49 14.61 10.20 -23.07
CA LEU A 49 15.04 8.79 -23.04
C LEU A 49 14.16 7.88 -23.91
N ALA A 50 12.91 8.23 -24.16
CA ALA A 50 12.02 7.46 -25.02
C ALA A 50 12.47 7.50 -26.50
N HIS A 51 13.11 8.59 -26.91
CA HIS A 51 13.50 8.83 -28.31
C HIS A 51 15.00 8.63 -28.58
N MET A 52 15.82 8.56 -27.53
CA MET A 52 17.25 8.34 -27.65
C MET A 52 17.57 6.88 -27.96
N ASP A 53 18.45 6.65 -28.94
CA ASP A 53 19.04 5.35 -29.21
C ASP A 53 20.45 5.27 -28.59
N THR A 54 20.49 5.07 -27.28
CA THR A 54 21.72 4.95 -26.49
C THR A 54 21.67 3.68 -25.67
N SER A 55 22.83 3.16 -25.28
CA SER A 55 22.87 1.99 -24.39
C SER A 55 22.13 2.24 -23.07
N ILE A 56 22.15 3.47 -22.56
CA ILE A 56 21.45 3.84 -21.31
C ILE A 56 19.93 3.86 -21.52
N SER A 57 19.43 4.46 -22.60
CA SER A 57 17.99 4.45 -22.89
C SER A 57 17.48 3.05 -23.16
N MET A 58 18.22 2.20 -23.87
CA MET A 58 17.86 0.79 -24.04
C MET A 58 17.78 0.03 -22.71
N MET A 59 18.75 0.21 -21.79
CA MET A 59 18.75 -0.45 -20.48
C MET A 59 17.56 -0.03 -19.59
N VAL A 60 17.20 1.26 -19.62
CA VAL A 60 16.09 1.79 -18.82
C VAL A 60 14.74 1.44 -19.45
N ASN A 61 14.58 1.63 -20.76
CA ASN A 61 13.31 1.38 -21.46
C ASN A 61 12.96 -0.12 -21.54
N SER A 62 13.96 -1.00 -21.62
CA SER A 62 13.75 -2.45 -21.56
C SER A 62 13.42 -2.97 -20.16
N GLY A 63 13.57 -2.14 -19.12
CA GLY A 63 13.48 -2.59 -17.73
C GLY A 63 14.62 -3.51 -17.29
N ALA A 64 15.65 -3.70 -18.13
CA ALA A 64 16.76 -4.60 -17.83
C ALA A 64 17.59 -4.11 -16.65
N ARG A 65 17.89 -2.81 -16.58
CA ARG A 65 18.63 -2.21 -15.45
C ARG A 65 18.50 -0.69 -15.40
N GLY A 66 18.18 -0.19 -14.21
CA GLY A 66 18.13 1.24 -13.92
C GLY A 66 16.74 1.84 -14.18
N ASP A 67 16.45 2.90 -13.43
CA ASP A 67 15.23 3.69 -13.56
C ASP A 67 15.57 5.12 -14.00
N ILE A 68 14.58 5.85 -14.48
CA ILE A 68 14.65 7.27 -14.84
C ILE A 68 15.24 8.08 -13.68
N SER A 69 14.88 7.72 -12.43
CA SER A 69 15.44 8.32 -11.21
C SER A 69 16.97 8.21 -11.14
N ASN A 70 17.53 7.05 -11.52
CA ASN A 70 18.98 6.85 -11.51
C ASN A 70 19.67 7.67 -12.59
N VAL A 71 19.05 7.77 -13.78
CA VAL A 71 19.57 8.62 -14.86
C VAL A 71 19.54 10.09 -14.45
N LYS A 72 18.45 10.54 -13.81
CA LYS A 72 18.33 11.90 -13.27
C LYS A 72 19.46 12.23 -12.31
N LEU A 73 19.74 11.38 -11.33
CA LEU A 73 20.84 11.60 -10.38
C LEU A 73 22.20 11.72 -11.08
N ALA A 74 22.41 10.94 -12.15
CA ALA A 74 23.65 10.97 -12.91
C ALA A 74 23.79 12.25 -13.75
N SER A 75 22.76 12.64 -14.50
CA SER A 75 22.85 13.67 -15.55
C SER A 75 22.22 15.02 -15.20
N ALA A 76 21.41 15.08 -14.15
CA ALA A 76 20.63 16.26 -13.76
C ALA A 76 20.67 16.48 -12.24
N MET A 77 19.76 17.32 -11.74
CA MET A 77 19.66 17.65 -10.32
C MET A 77 19.47 16.41 -9.44
N ILE A 78 20.23 16.33 -8.34
CA ILE A 78 19.95 15.34 -7.28
C ILE A 78 18.68 15.71 -6.51
N GLY A 79 18.52 16.99 -6.16
CA GLY A 79 17.29 17.56 -5.63
C GLY A 79 17.31 17.78 -4.13
N VAL A 80 16.12 17.90 -3.55
CA VAL A 80 15.90 18.09 -2.11
C VAL A 80 16.34 16.83 -1.36
N GLN A 81 17.07 17.01 -0.25
CA GLN A 81 17.53 15.92 0.61
C GLN A 81 16.89 16.01 1.99
N MET A 82 16.84 14.88 2.69
CA MET A 82 16.37 14.82 4.07
C MET A 82 17.53 14.98 5.04
N ASP A 83 17.28 15.65 6.15
CA ASP A 83 18.20 15.70 7.27
C ASP A 83 18.12 14.43 8.15
N ALA A 84 18.90 14.42 9.24
CA ALA A 84 18.89 13.31 10.20
C ALA A 84 17.53 13.16 10.92
N THR A 85 16.75 14.25 11.04
CA THR A 85 15.48 14.29 11.77
C THR A 85 14.23 14.13 10.89
N ASN A 86 14.38 13.82 9.59
CA ASN A 86 13.30 13.72 8.59
C ASN A 86 12.66 15.06 8.21
N HIS A 87 13.41 16.15 8.28
CA HIS A 87 13.05 17.42 7.65
C HIS A 87 13.72 17.54 6.28
N GLU A 88 13.01 18.12 5.32
CA GLU A 88 13.55 18.44 4.01
C GLU A 88 14.47 19.65 4.10
N ILE A 89 15.66 19.55 3.52
CA ILE A 89 16.61 20.64 3.47
C ILE A 89 16.16 21.58 2.36
N GLU A 90 15.83 22.83 2.72
CA GLU A 90 15.31 23.85 1.80
C GLU A 90 16.22 24.14 0.60
N LEU A 91 17.54 23.95 0.77
CA LEU A 91 18.54 24.11 -0.27
C LEU A 91 18.74 22.78 -1.00
N PRO A 92 18.29 22.66 -2.28
CA PRO A 92 18.48 21.44 -3.05
C PRO A 92 19.93 21.31 -3.52
N ILE A 93 20.36 20.08 -3.79
CA ILE A 93 21.63 19.79 -4.48
C ILE A 93 21.41 20.00 -5.98
N ARG A 94 22.06 21.03 -6.53
CA ARG A 94 21.87 21.44 -7.94
C ARG A 94 22.74 20.62 -8.89
N SER A 95 23.94 20.28 -8.43
CA SER A 95 24.88 19.52 -9.25
C SER A 95 24.42 18.08 -9.48
N SER A 96 24.79 17.54 -10.64
CA SER A 96 24.66 16.12 -10.96
C SER A 96 25.92 15.36 -10.56
N TYR A 97 25.85 14.02 -10.49
CA TYR A 97 27.06 13.23 -10.23
C TYR A 97 28.10 13.36 -11.36
N THR A 98 27.67 13.56 -12.61
CA THR A 98 28.60 13.82 -13.73
C THR A 98 29.16 15.24 -13.71
N GLY A 99 28.39 16.22 -13.21
CA GLY A 99 28.79 17.62 -13.11
C GLY A 99 29.71 17.92 -11.91
N GLY A 100 29.77 17.02 -10.94
CA GLY A 100 30.58 17.14 -9.73
C GLY A 100 29.87 17.94 -8.64
N LEU A 101 29.93 17.41 -7.42
CA LEU A 101 29.31 18.03 -6.24
C LEU A 101 30.26 19.01 -5.57
N SER A 102 29.74 20.15 -5.12
CA SER A 102 30.48 21.01 -4.20
C SER A 102 30.70 20.33 -2.85
N SER A 103 31.65 20.83 -2.04
CA SER A 103 31.92 20.27 -0.72
C SER A 103 30.69 20.26 0.20
N LEU A 104 29.85 21.30 0.11
CA LEU A 104 28.61 21.39 0.89
C LEU A 104 27.56 20.38 0.39
N GLU A 105 27.35 20.29 -0.92
CA GLU A 105 26.40 19.33 -1.51
C GLU A 105 26.80 17.89 -1.23
N ALA A 106 28.09 17.56 -1.33
CA ALA A 106 28.61 16.24 -0.98
C ALA A 106 28.39 15.93 0.52
N PHE A 107 28.58 16.91 1.41
CA PHE A 107 28.32 16.75 2.84
C PHE A 107 26.83 16.52 3.14
N VAL A 108 25.93 17.19 2.42
CA VAL A 108 24.48 16.97 2.55
C VAL A 108 24.08 15.59 2.01
N ALA A 109 24.56 15.22 0.83
CA ALA A 109 24.26 13.92 0.20
C ALA A 109 24.67 12.73 1.09
N THR A 110 25.84 12.83 1.75
CA THR A 110 26.35 11.75 2.62
C THR A 110 25.49 11.52 3.86
N ARG A 111 24.84 12.56 4.41
CA ARG A 111 23.91 12.40 5.55
C ARG A 111 22.67 11.59 5.15
N GLY A 112 22.06 11.93 4.01
CA GLY A 112 20.92 11.20 3.46
C GLY A 112 21.28 9.74 3.17
N ALA A 113 22.42 9.51 2.52
CA ALA A 113 22.90 8.16 2.21
C ALA A 113 23.14 7.31 3.46
N ARG A 114 23.78 7.86 4.50
CA ARG A 114 24.04 7.13 5.75
C ARG A 114 22.75 6.74 6.46
N LYS A 115 21.77 7.65 6.51
CA LYS A 115 20.46 7.36 7.08
C LYS A 115 19.74 6.24 6.33
N GLY A 116 19.78 6.27 4.99
CA GLY A 116 19.20 5.20 4.16
C GLY A 116 19.81 3.82 4.45
N LEU A 117 21.14 3.74 4.65
CA LEU A 117 21.81 2.49 5.02
C LEU A 117 21.40 2.00 6.41
N ILE A 118 21.31 2.90 7.39
CA ILE A 118 20.90 2.57 8.76
C ILE A 118 19.46 2.07 8.76
N ASP A 119 18.55 2.81 8.13
CA ASP A 119 17.14 2.45 8.05
C ASP A 119 16.95 1.12 7.32
N THR A 120 17.74 0.85 6.27
CA THR A 120 17.71 -0.44 5.56
C THR A 120 18.07 -1.59 6.51
N ALA A 121 19.14 -1.43 7.30
CA ALA A 121 19.57 -2.45 8.24
C ALA A 121 18.55 -2.68 9.37
N LEU A 122 18.04 -1.60 9.98
CA LEU A 122 17.05 -1.68 11.05
C LEU A 122 15.77 -2.36 10.57
N LYS A 123 15.23 -1.91 9.44
CA LYS A 123 13.98 -2.39 8.88
C LYS A 123 14.06 -3.83 8.34
N THR A 124 15.25 -4.30 7.97
CA THR A 124 15.47 -5.71 7.62
C THR A 124 15.27 -6.60 8.84
N ALA A 125 15.71 -6.16 10.02
CA ALA A 125 15.48 -6.88 11.27
C ALA A 125 13.99 -6.91 11.64
N ASP A 126 13.26 -5.81 11.45
CA ASP A 126 11.82 -5.73 11.71
C ASP A 126 11.04 -6.71 10.83
N SER A 127 11.31 -6.73 9.51
CA SER A 127 10.69 -7.70 8.59
C SER A 127 11.00 -9.16 8.97
N GLY A 128 12.25 -9.44 9.38
CA GLY A 128 12.62 -10.77 9.88
C GLY A 128 11.86 -11.14 11.16
N CYS A 129 11.64 -10.18 12.05
CA CYS A 129 10.86 -10.37 13.28
C CYS A 129 9.38 -10.65 12.98
N LEU A 130 8.78 -9.93 12.04
CA LEU A 130 7.42 -10.20 11.56
C LEU A 130 7.33 -11.61 10.97
N THR A 131 8.24 -11.95 10.06
CA THR A 131 8.26 -13.28 9.41
C THR A 131 8.40 -14.40 10.45
N ARG A 132 9.28 -14.25 11.44
CA ARG A 132 9.42 -15.21 12.54
C ARG A 132 8.10 -15.41 13.29
N ARG A 133 7.39 -14.33 13.62
CA ARG A 133 6.10 -14.40 14.33
C ARG A 133 5.00 -15.03 13.47
N LEU A 134 4.96 -14.72 12.18
CA LEU A 134 4.02 -15.36 11.25
C LEU A 134 4.24 -16.87 11.18
N VAL A 135 5.50 -17.30 11.12
CA VAL A 135 5.84 -18.73 11.14
C VAL A 135 5.47 -19.35 12.50
N ASP A 136 5.78 -18.71 13.63
CA ASP A 136 5.44 -19.22 14.97
C ASP A 136 3.92 -19.47 15.12
N VAL A 137 3.07 -18.64 14.50
CA VAL A 137 1.60 -18.79 14.53
C VAL A 137 1.09 -19.85 13.54
N ALA A 138 1.74 -19.97 12.37
CA ALA A 138 1.23 -20.78 11.26
C ALA A 138 1.96 -22.12 11.07
N GLN A 139 2.98 -22.44 11.87
CA GLN A 139 3.81 -23.64 11.70
C GLN A 139 3.04 -24.96 11.79
N ASP A 140 1.94 -24.99 12.55
CA ASP A 140 1.12 -26.18 12.77
C ASP A 140 -0.06 -26.29 11.79
N VAL A 141 -0.11 -25.43 10.76
CA VAL A 141 -1.20 -25.39 9.78
C VAL A 141 -0.82 -26.22 8.54
N PHE A 142 -1.41 -27.41 8.47
CA PHE A 142 -1.25 -28.36 7.36
C PHE A 142 -2.55 -28.59 6.61
N THR A 143 -2.45 -29.04 5.36
CA THR A 143 -3.61 -29.53 4.63
C THR A 143 -4.02 -30.91 5.11
N VAL A 144 -5.33 -31.16 5.13
CA VAL A 144 -5.96 -32.43 5.52
C VAL A 144 -6.90 -32.91 4.43
N GLU A 145 -7.26 -34.19 4.47
CA GLU A 145 -8.23 -34.76 3.52
C GLU A 145 -9.59 -34.08 3.61
N ASP A 146 -10.28 -34.00 2.47
CA ASP A 146 -11.60 -33.37 2.41
C ASP A 146 -12.64 -34.19 3.19
N THR A 147 -13.37 -33.53 4.08
CA THR A 147 -14.57 -34.07 4.73
C THR A 147 -15.83 -33.45 4.14
N ASP A 148 -16.81 -34.28 3.78
CA ASP A 148 -18.05 -33.82 3.17
C ASP A 148 -18.84 -32.90 4.13
N GLY A 149 -19.25 -31.74 3.62
CA GLY A 149 -20.11 -30.79 4.34
C GLY A 149 -19.40 -29.83 5.28
N ASP A 150 -18.06 -29.77 5.26
CA ASP A 150 -17.26 -29.02 6.23
C ASP A 150 -17.07 -27.52 5.90
N ASP A 151 -17.47 -27.09 4.69
CA ASP A 151 -17.31 -25.71 4.21
C ASP A 151 -18.65 -25.20 3.64
N GLU A 152 -19.23 -24.20 4.32
CA GLU A 152 -20.48 -23.54 3.89
C GLU A 152 -20.26 -22.53 2.74
N GLY A 153 -19.00 -22.22 2.44
CA GLY A 153 -18.57 -21.29 1.42
C GLY A 153 -18.44 -19.85 1.90
N TYR A 154 -17.45 -19.16 1.35
CA TYR A 154 -17.19 -17.74 1.53
C TYR A 154 -17.64 -16.95 0.30
N ALA A 155 -18.49 -15.94 0.49
CA ALA A 155 -19.00 -15.11 -0.60
C ALA A 155 -17.96 -14.06 -1.03
N ILE A 156 -17.62 -14.06 -2.30
CA ILE A 156 -16.79 -13.05 -2.95
C ILE A 156 -17.73 -12.15 -3.77
N TYR A 157 -17.74 -10.86 -3.44
CA TYR A 157 -18.58 -9.88 -4.13
C TYR A 157 -17.79 -9.16 -5.21
N ARG A 158 -18.41 -8.92 -6.37
CA ARG A 158 -17.80 -8.17 -7.47
C ARG A 158 -17.50 -6.72 -7.09
N SER A 159 -18.32 -6.11 -6.23
CA SER A 159 -18.12 -4.73 -5.74
C SER A 159 -16.83 -4.54 -4.94
N GLU A 160 -16.27 -5.59 -4.35
CA GLU A 160 -14.99 -5.52 -3.64
C GLU A 160 -13.79 -5.34 -4.58
N THR A 161 -13.97 -5.56 -5.89
CA THR A 161 -12.93 -5.36 -6.91
C THR A 161 -12.48 -3.90 -6.95
N GLU A 162 -13.42 -2.95 -6.82
CA GLU A 162 -13.11 -1.51 -6.80
C GLU A 162 -12.23 -1.12 -5.59
N GLU A 163 -12.50 -1.73 -4.42
CA GLU A 163 -11.79 -1.45 -3.18
C GLU A 163 -10.42 -2.15 -3.12
N THR A 164 -10.33 -3.37 -3.65
CA THR A 164 -9.12 -4.19 -3.57
C THR A 164 -8.15 -3.96 -4.72
N MET A 165 -8.61 -3.39 -5.85
CA MET A 165 -7.88 -3.31 -7.11
C MET A 165 -7.39 -4.68 -7.62
N ILE A 166 -8.11 -5.76 -7.28
CA ILE A 166 -7.84 -7.12 -7.76
C ILE A 166 -9.07 -7.58 -8.53
N ASP A 167 -8.88 -7.93 -9.81
CA ASP A 167 -9.96 -8.39 -10.68
C ASP A 167 -10.73 -9.58 -10.08
N PHE A 168 -12.02 -9.63 -10.36
CA PHE A 168 -12.92 -10.65 -9.83
C PHE A 168 -12.47 -12.06 -10.27
N SER A 169 -12.07 -12.22 -11.54
CA SER A 169 -11.52 -13.47 -12.08
C SER A 169 -10.27 -13.97 -11.32
N ASN A 170 -9.36 -13.06 -10.95
CA ASN A 170 -8.14 -13.40 -10.19
C ASN A 170 -8.44 -13.96 -8.80
N ARG A 171 -9.56 -13.54 -8.19
CA ARG A 171 -9.96 -14.01 -6.85
C ARG A 171 -10.63 -15.39 -6.88
N LEU A 172 -11.26 -15.74 -8.00
CA LEU A 172 -11.95 -17.01 -8.19
C LEU A 172 -11.04 -18.12 -8.75
N ALA A 173 -10.08 -17.75 -9.59
CA ALA A 173 -9.20 -18.70 -10.26
C ALA A 173 -8.46 -19.61 -9.25
N GLY A 174 -8.57 -20.93 -9.45
CA GLY A 174 -7.91 -21.93 -8.60
C GLY A 174 -8.63 -22.28 -7.30
N ARG A 175 -9.86 -21.79 -7.11
CA ARG A 175 -10.74 -22.13 -5.98
C ARG A 175 -11.81 -23.13 -6.38
N TYR A 176 -12.43 -23.78 -5.40
CA TYR A 176 -13.55 -24.69 -5.61
C TYR A 176 -14.88 -23.96 -5.36
N ALA A 177 -15.90 -24.25 -6.17
CA ALA A 177 -17.23 -23.67 -6.00
C ALA A 177 -17.96 -24.31 -4.81
N ALA A 178 -18.48 -23.49 -3.88
CA ALA A 178 -19.28 -23.99 -2.76
C ALA A 178 -20.75 -24.21 -3.14
N GLU A 179 -21.25 -23.46 -4.12
CA GLU A 179 -22.59 -23.56 -4.71
C GLU A 179 -22.48 -23.70 -6.24
N THR A 180 -23.48 -24.31 -6.87
CA THR A 180 -23.54 -24.39 -8.34
C THR A 180 -23.77 -22.98 -8.91
N ILE A 181 -22.89 -22.56 -9.80
CA ILE A 181 -22.97 -21.30 -10.53
C ILE A 181 -23.67 -21.61 -11.87
N PRO A 182 -24.93 -21.18 -12.07
CA PRO A 182 -25.68 -21.53 -13.27
C PRO A 182 -24.93 -21.15 -14.55
N GLY A 183 -24.77 -22.10 -15.47
CA GLY A 183 -24.11 -21.84 -16.76
C GLY A 183 -22.58 -21.95 -16.76
N HIS A 184 -21.94 -22.03 -15.59
CA HIS A 184 -20.46 -22.05 -15.50
C HIS A 184 -19.91 -23.32 -14.84
N VAL A 185 -20.24 -23.58 -13.58
CA VAL A 185 -19.58 -24.63 -12.76
C VAL A 185 -20.53 -25.25 -11.74
N ASN A 186 -20.42 -26.57 -11.53
CA ASN A 186 -21.21 -27.26 -10.49
C ASN A 186 -20.58 -27.12 -9.10
N LYS A 187 -21.38 -27.38 -8.06
CA LYS A 187 -20.89 -27.47 -6.68
C LYS A 187 -19.71 -28.47 -6.57
N ASN A 188 -18.69 -28.10 -5.81
CA ASN A 188 -17.46 -28.86 -5.55
C ASN A 188 -16.54 -29.08 -6.77
N GLU A 189 -16.74 -28.33 -7.86
CA GLU A 189 -15.83 -28.34 -8.99
C GLU A 189 -14.83 -27.18 -8.93
N LEU A 190 -13.68 -27.38 -9.58
CA LEU A 190 -12.60 -26.43 -9.64
C LEU A 190 -12.93 -25.31 -10.63
N ILE A 191 -12.78 -24.07 -10.18
CA ILE A 191 -12.86 -22.88 -11.02
C ILE A 191 -11.50 -22.69 -11.70
N THR A 192 -11.40 -23.15 -12.95
CA THR A 192 -10.22 -22.91 -13.79
C THR A 192 -10.15 -21.45 -14.23
N ARG A 193 -9.02 -21.02 -14.80
CA ARG A 193 -8.88 -19.65 -15.27
C ARG A 193 -9.91 -19.28 -16.34
N GLU A 194 -10.13 -20.19 -17.30
CA GLU A 194 -11.11 -20.03 -18.37
C GLU A 194 -12.53 -19.84 -17.83
N ILE A 195 -12.89 -20.61 -16.79
CA ILE A 195 -14.18 -20.47 -16.12
C ILE A 195 -14.24 -19.13 -15.37
N ALA A 196 -13.20 -18.77 -14.63
CA ALA A 196 -13.16 -17.53 -13.88
C ALA A 196 -13.32 -16.31 -14.79
N ASP A 197 -12.68 -16.31 -15.96
CA ASP A 197 -12.82 -15.26 -16.96
C ASP A 197 -14.25 -15.26 -17.55
N SER A 198 -14.85 -16.44 -17.81
CA SER A 198 -16.25 -16.52 -18.26
C SER A 198 -17.27 -16.00 -17.23
N ILE A 199 -16.99 -16.18 -15.93
CA ILE A 199 -17.81 -15.65 -14.84
C ILE A 199 -17.64 -14.14 -14.74
N ASP A 200 -16.44 -13.62 -14.99
CA ASP A 200 -16.15 -12.19 -14.97
C ASP A 200 -16.85 -11.47 -16.14
N ASP A 201 -16.88 -12.09 -17.32
CA ASP A 201 -17.61 -11.61 -18.51
C ASP A 201 -19.13 -11.57 -18.31
N ASP A 202 -19.68 -12.39 -17.40
CA ASP A 202 -21.11 -12.37 -17.07
C ASP A 202 -21.42 -11.33 -15.99
N GLU A 203 -21.83 -10.14 -16.43
CA GLU A 203 -22.24 -9.03 -15.56
C GLU A 203 -23.46 -9.36 -14.67
N SER A 204 -24.22 -10.43 -14.95
CA SER A 204 -25.35 -10.82 -14.10
C SER A 204 -24.92 -11.45 -12.77
N ILE A 205 -23.66 -11.87 -12.66
CA ILE A 205 -23.11 -12.49 -11.45
C ILE A 205 -22.49 -11.42 -10.55
N GLU A 206 -23.23 -11.03 -9.51
CA GLU A 206 -22.77 -10.05 -8.51
C GLU A 206 -21.89 -10.67 -7.41
N SER A 207 -22.08 -11.96 -7.12
CA SER A 207 -21.32 -12.66 -6.08
C SER A 207 -21.20 -14.16 -6.36
N VAL A 208 -20.09 -14.74 -5.92
CA VAL A 208 -19.81 -16.17 -6.05
C VAL A 208 -19.37 -16.72 -4.69
N LYS A 209 -19.95 -17.84 -4.26
CA LYS A 209 -19.50 -18.56 -3.07
C LYS A 209 -18.43 -19.60 -3.43
N ILE A 210 -17.24 -19.41 -2.87
CA ILE A 210 -16.10 -20.31 -3.02
C ILE A 210 -15.83 -21.05 -1.71
N GLN A 211 -15.24 -22.24 -1.79
CA GLN A 211 -14.64 -22.88 -0.62
C GLN A 211 -13.38 -22.11 -0.22
N SER A 212 -13.21 -21.90 1.08
CA SER A 212 -12.19 -21.02 1.62
C SER A 212 -11.76 -21.45 3.01
N VAL A 213 -10.48 -21.17 3.32
CA VAL A 213 -9.92 -21.32 4.68
C VAL A 213 -10.68 -20.48 5.71
N LEU A 214 -11.38 -19.42 5.29
CA LEU A 214 -12.16 -18.57 6.17
C LEU A 214 -13.54 -19.14 6.55
N SER A 215 -14.04 -20.13 5.81
CA SER A 215 -15.39 -20.69 5.97
C SER A 215 -15.42 -22.17 6.36
N THR A 216 -14.27 -22.84 6.38
CA THR A 216 -14.16 -24.23 6.83
C THR A 216 -14.30 -24.35 8.35
N ASN A 217 -15.01 -25.39 8.81
CA ASN A 217 -15.19 -25.71 10.22
C ASN A 217 -14.16 -26.71 10.77
N ASN A 218 -13.18 -27.12 9.94
CA ASN A 218 -12.18 -28.09 10.34
C ASN A 218 -11.19 -27.51 11.37
N LEU A 219 -11.05 -28.17 12.51
CA LEU A 219 -10.10 -27.76 13.56
C LEU A 219 -8.71 -28.39 13.41
N ASN A 220 -8.58 -29.49 12.65
CA ASN A 220 -7.35 -30.26 12.55
C ASN A 220 -6.41 -29.76 11.45
N GLY A 221 -6.89 -28.91 10.55
CA GLY A 221 -6.13 -28.38 9.43
C GLY A 221 -7.03 -27.82 8.35
N ILE A 222 -6.48 -27.60 7.16
CA ILE A 222 -7.21 -26.99 6.04
C ILE A 222 -7.59 -28.07 5.02
N PRO A 223 -8.88 -28.28 4.71
CA PRO A 223 -9.28 -29.20 3.64
C PRO A 223 -8.63 -28.83 2.29
N GLN A 224 -8.28 -29.82 1.48
CA GLN A 224 -7.60 -29.60 0.19
C GLN A 224 -8.41 -28.70 -0.74
N ARG A 225 -9.74 -28.87 -0.80
CA ARG A 225 -10.61 -28.03 -1.65
C ARG A 225 -10.82 -26.61 -1.11
N SER A 226 -10.90 -26.43 0.21
CA SER A 226 -10.96 -25.10 0.85
C SER A 226 -9.67 -24.30 0.67
N TYR A 227 -8.52 -24.98 0.54
CA TYR A 227 -7.28 -24.34 0.09
C TYR A 227 -7.28 -24.09 -1.43
N GLY A 228 -7.58 -25.11 -2.22
CA GLY A 228 -7.60 -25.08 -3.68
C GLY A 228 -6.26 -25.47 -4.32
N ILE A 229 -5.86 -24.72 -5.35
CA ILE A 229 -4.66 -25.01 -6.13
C ILE A 229 -3.38 -24.56 -5.41
N ASP A 230 -2.35 -25.40 -5.47
CA ASP A 230 -0.98 -25.03 -5.17
C ASP A 230 -0.38 -24.21 -6.34
N MET A 231 -0.07 -22.94 -6.06
CA MET A 231 0.46 -21.99 -7.04
C MET A 231 1.82 -22.38 -7.64
N SER A 232 2.57 -23.29 -7.00
CA SER A 232 3.85 -23.77 -7.52
C SER A 232 3.70 -24.88 -8.56
N THR A 233 2.66 -25.72 -8.44
CA THR A 233 2.44 -26.89 -9.30
C THR A 233 1.26 -26.74 -10.25
N GLY A 234 0.34 -25.80 -9.99
CA GLY A 234 -0.89 -25.61 -10.74
C GLY A 234 -1.92 -26.74 -10.56
N LYS A 235 -1.73 -27.61 -9.56
CA LYS A 235 -2.61 -28.74 -9.26
C LYS A 235 -3.25 -28.56 -7.88
N LEU A 236 -4.25 -29.39 -7.57
CA LEU A 236 -4.81 -29.48 -6.22
C LEU A 236 -3.67 -29.71 -5.20
N VAL A 237 -3.70 -28.98 -4.10
CA VAL A 237 -2.69 -29.09 -3.05
C VAL A 237 -2.58 -30.53 -2.53
N GLY A 238 -1.36 -30.98 -2.25
CA GLY A 238 -1.12 -32.29 -1.66
C GLY A 238 -1.70 -32.43 -0.25
N ASN A 239 -1.84 -33.66 0.23
CA ASN A 239 -2.19 -33.94 1.61
C ASN A 239 -0.99 -33.67 2.53
N HIS A 240 -1.22 -33.15 3.74
CA HIS A 240 -0.20 -32.79 4.74
C HIS A 240 0.87 -31.80 4.25
N GLN A 241 0.49 -30.85 3.39
CA GLN A 241 1.38 -29.78 2.94
C GLN A 241 1.46 -28.67 4.01
N PRO A 242 2.65 -28.15 4.35
CA PRO A 242 2.84 -27.09 5.35
C PRO A 242 2.44 -25.70 4.81
N VAL A 243 1.15 -25.53 4.46
CA VAL A 243 0.62 -24.32 3.84
C VAL A 243 0.73 -23.09 4.73
N GLY A 244 0.72 -23.25 6.06
CA GLY A 244 0.92 -22.13 6.98
C GLY A 244 2.32 -21.51 6.90
N VAL A 245 3.38 -22.34 6.83
CA VAL A 245 4.75 -21.85 6.66
C VAL A 245 4.93 -21.20 5.29
N ILE A 246 4.35 -21.78 4.25
CA ILE A 246 4.38 -21.21 2.89
C ILE A 246 3.73 -19.82 2.90
N ALA A 247 2.52 -19.69 3.48
CA ALA A 247 1.83 -18.42 3.59
C ALA A 247 2.63 -17.37 4.40
N ALA A 248 3.22 -17.79 5.54
CA ALA A 248 4.03 -16.91 6.38
C ALA A 248 5.26 -16.37 5.63
N GLN A 249 5.94 -17.21 4.84
CA GLN A 249 7.08 -16.80 4.01
C GLN A 249 6.64 -15.89 2.86
N SER A 250 5.55 -16.22 2.16
CA SER A 250 5.02 -15.41 1.06
C SER A 250 4.57 -14.01 1.49
N VAL A 251 4.13 -13.84 2.75
CA VAL A 251 3.82 -12.52 3.32
C VAL A 251 5.07 -11.83 3.87
N GLY A 252 5.97 -12.59 4.50
CA GLY A 252 7.17 -12.07 5.15
C GLY A 252 8.25 -11.56 4.20
N GLU A 253 8.50 -12.25 3.08
CA GLU A 253 9.54 -11.85 2.11
C GLU A 253 9.28 -10.45 1.51
N PRO A 254 8.07 -10.14 1.00
CA PRO A 254 7.73 -8.79 0.56
C PRO A 254 7.78 -7.76 1.69
N GLY A 255 7.70 -8.19 2.95
CA GLY A 255 7.88 -7.34 4.13
C GLY A 255 9.16 -6.51 4.06
N THR A 256 10.26 -7.11 3.57
CA THR A 256 11.53 -6.40 3.35
C THR A 256 11.39 -5.33 2.26
N GLN A 257 10.71 -5.64 1.16
CA GLN A 257 10.48 -4.69 0.06
C GLN A 257 9.55 -3.54 0.48
N LEU A 258 8.54 -3.82 1.30
CA LEU A 258 7.63 -2.81 1.84
C LEU A 258 8.37 -1.84 2.76
N THR A 259 9.35 -2.30 3.52
CA THR A 259 10.22 -1.41 4.29
C THR A 259 11.17 -0.61 3.42
N LEU A 260 11.72 -1.18 2.35
CA LEU A 260 12.61 -0.47 1.43
C LEU A 260 11.85 0.55 0.56
N ARG A 261 10.63 0.29 0.09
CA ARG A 261 9.85 1.24 -0.73
C ARG A 261 9.42 2.51 0.03
N THR A 262 9.45 2.52 1.36
CA THR A 262 9.24 3.75 2.15
C THR A 262 10.35 4.79 1.96
N PHE A 263 11.50 4.44 1.37
CA PHE A 263 12.59 5.40 1.08
C PHE A 263 12.18 6.52 0.12
N HIS A 264 11.36 6.24 -0.89
CA HIS A 264 10.98 7.24 -1.90
C HIS A 264 9.86 8.18 -1.43
N ASN A 265 9.10 7.79 -0.40
CA ASN A 265 8.01 8.58 0.15
C ASN A 265 8.37 9.34 1.43
N SER A 266 9.62 9.20 1.92
CA SER A 266 10.06 9.76 3.21
C SER A 266 10.17 11.29 3.24
N GLY A 267 9.84 12.00 2.14
CA GLY A 267 9.67 13.45 2.15
C GLY A 267 8.21 13.91 2.21
N VAL A 268 7.22 13.09 1.88
CA VAL A 268 5.82 13.54 1.95
C VAL A 268 5.42 13.42 3.41
N VAL A 269 5.30 14.55 4.12
CA VAL A 269 4.58 14.65 5.40
C VAL A 269 3.15 14.20 5.14
N GLY A 270 2.94 12.88 5.19
CA GLY A 270 1.82 12.20 4.55
C GLY A 270 0.89 11.59 5.57
N GLY A 271 0.18 12.43 6.31
CA GLY A 271 -1.00 12.08 7.11
C GLY A 271 -0.76 11.16 8.31
N ASP A 272 -1.68 11.22 9.28
CA ASP A 272 -1.68 10.43 10.53
C ASP A 272 -2.00 8.92 10.32
N ILE A 273 -1.72 8.41 9.12
CA ILE A 273 -2.01 7.04 8.68
C ILE A 273 -0.69 6.32 8.49
N THR A 274 -0.43 5.32 9.32
CA THR A 274 0.74 4.42 9.17
C THR A 274 0.72 3.75 7.79
N ARG A 275 1.86 3.75 7.08
CA ARG A 275 2.03 3.11 5.77
C ARG A 275 3.20 2.13 5.79
N GLY A 276 3.20 1.16 4.87
CA GLY A 276 4.26 0.16 4.74
C GLY A 276 4.22 -0.89 5.86
N LEU A 277 5.38 -1.43 6.23
CA LEU A 277 5.51 -2.49 7.24
C LEU A 277 4.85 -2.14 8.60
N PRO A 278 4.97 -0.92 9.15
CA PRO A 278 4.29 -0.57 10.41
C PRO A 278 2.78 -0.81 10.38
N ARG A 279 2.13 -0.60 9.22
CA ARG A 279 0.69 -0.86 9.07
C ARG A 279 0.41 -2.36 9.03
N VAL A 280 1.27 -3.13 8.37
CA VAL A 280 1.15 -4.60 8.31
C VAL A 280 1.29 -5.19 9.71
N GLU A 281 2.28 -4.75 10.48
CA GLU A 281 2.46 -5.18 11.88
C GLU A 281 1.26 -4.79 12.75
N GLU A 282 0.74 -3.56 12.60
CA GLU A 282 -0.42 -3.10 13.35
C GLU A 282 -1.66 -3.97 13.10
N LEU A 283 -1.86 -4.41 11.84
CA LEU A 283 -2.97 -5.29 11.45
C LEU A 283 -2.80 -6.71 11.99
N PHE A 284 -1.61 -7.31 11.88
CA PHE A 284 -1.36 -8.68 12.37
C PHE A 284 -1.35 -8.78 13.89
N GLU A 285 -0.96 -7.72 14.59
CA GLU A 285 -0.96 -7.68 16.05
C GLU A 285 -2.27 -7.13 16.65
N ALA A 286 -3.27 -6.81 15.82
CA ALA A 286 -4.54 -6.22 16.23
C ALA A 286 -4.37 -5.00 17.16
N ARG A 287 -3.38 -4.15 16.87
CA ARG A 287 -3.11 -2.93 17.66
C ARG A 287 -4.13 -1.84 17.36
N THR A 288 -4.30 -0.92 18.31
CA THR A 288 -5.17 0.25 18.09
C THR A 288 -4.54 1.20 17.08
N PRO A 289 -5.24 1.55 15.98
CA PRO A 289 -4.72 2.48 14.99
C PRO A 289 -4.58 3.89 15.55
N LYS A 290 -3.51 4.59 15.16
CA LYS A 290 -3.27 6.00 15.57
C LYS A 290 -4.40 6.92 15.08
N GLY A 291 -4.77 6.81 13.80
CA GLY A 291 -5.93 7.48 13.20
C GLY A 291 -7.23 6.68 13.34
N GLN A 292 -7.61 6.31 14.56
CA GLN A 292 -8.81 5.50 14.79
C GLN A 292 -10.09 6.19 14.30
N ALA A 293 -10.89 5.44 13.54
CA ALA A 293 -12.24 5.82 13.18
C ALA A 293 -13.23 5.15 14.14
N PHE A 294 -14.17 5.92 14.67
CA PHE A 294 -15.25 5.35 15.47
C PHE A 294 -16.30 4.74 14.53
N ILE A 295 -16.71 3.52 14.86
CA ILE A 295 -17.76 2.79 14.16
C ILE A 295 -19.00 2.82 15.05
N THR A 296 -20.18 2.95 14.45
CA THR A 296 -21.45 2.89 15.16
C THR A 296 -21.83 1.44 15.43
N GLU A 297 -22.10 1.09 16.69
CA GLU A 297 -22.59 -0.24 17.10
C GLU A 297 -24.00 -0.55 16.57
N VAL A 298 -24.77 0.50 16.23
CA VAL A 298 -26.17 0.40 15.82
C VAL A 298 -26.38 1.08 14.48
N ALA A 299 -27.25 0.49 13.67
CA ALA A 299 -27.80 1.16 12.50
C ALA A 299 -28.77 2.26 12.95
N GLY A 300 -28.67 3.43 12.34
CA GLY A 300 -29.49 4.59 12.66
C GLY A 300 -29.19 5.72 11.70
N LEU A 301 -29.76 6.90 11.93
CA LEU A 301 -29.28 8.09 11.26
C LEU A 301 -28.52 9.04 12.17
N VAL A 302 -27.65 9.78 11.53
CA VAL A 302 -26.57 10.48 12.18
C VAL A 302 -26.84 11.95 11.98
N ASP A 303 -27.03 12.65 13.09
CA ASP A 303 -26.98 14.10 13.06
C ASP A 303 -25.54 14.55 13.31
N VAL A 304 -25.08 15.52 12.53
CA VAL A 304 -23.72 16.04 12.55
C VAL A 304 -23.77 17.50 12.95
N TRP A 305 -23.18 17.84 14.09
CA TRP A 305 -22.98 19.24 14.45
C TRP A 305 -21.51 19.54 14.73
N GLU A 306 -21.11 20.76 14.40
CA GLU A 306 -19.78 21.30 14.64
C GLU A 306 -19.83 22.28 15.80
N ASP A 307 -19.03 22.02 16.84
CA ASP A 307 -18.82 22.99 17.91
C ASP A 307 -17.35 23.42 17.92
N GLY A 308 -17.04 24.43 17.09
CA GLY A 308 -15.81 25.22 17.01
C GLY A 308 -14.50 24.49 16.64
N LYS A 309 -14.19 23.35 17.25
CA LYS A 309 -12.98 22.53 17.04
C LYS A 309 -13.20 21.02 17.12
N LYS A 310 -14.42 20.55 17.42
CA LYS A 310 -14.76 19.12 17.44
C LYS A 310 -16.14 18.89 16.83
N LEU A 311 -16.18 18.04 15.82
CA LEU A 311 -17.42 17.42 15.34
C LEU A 311 -17.91 16.46 16.44
N TYR A 312 -19.20 16.49 16.74
CA TYR A 312 -19.85 15.50 17.59
C TYR A 312 -21.11 14.99 16.87
N ARG A 313 -21.45 13.71 17.07
CA ARG A 313 -22.63 13.06 16.47
C ARG A 313 -23.55 12.49 17.55
N SER A 314 -24.87 12.68 17.41
CA SER A 314 -25.91 11.97 18.16
C SER A 314 -26.70 11.11 17.21
N ASN A 315 -26.98 9.88 17.63
CA ASN A 315 -27.85 8.98 16.91
C ASN A 315 -29.31 9.46 17.05
N CYS A 316 -29.97 9.71 15.92
CA CYS A 316 -31.42 9.76 15.83
C CYS A 316 -31.85 8.65 14.85
N CYS A 317 -32.83 7.83 15.21
CA CYS A 317 -33.26 6.68 14.42
C CYS A 317 -33.82 7.09 13.03
N CYS A 318 -33.14 6.72 11.92
CA CYS A 318 -33.70 6.26 10.62
C CYS A 318 -32.77 6.49 9.39
N ASN A 319 -32.05 5.47 8.94
CA ASN A 319 -31.38 5.35 7.62
C ASN A 319 -30.00 6.00 7.34
N LEU A 320 -29.08 5.08 7.03
CA LEU A 320 -27.79 5.10 6.33
C LEU A 320 -27.13 6.45 5.96
N ALA A 321 -25.97 6.70 6.57
CA ALA A 321 -24.79 7.26 5.89
C ALA A 321 -23.50 6.80 6.57
N ARG A 322 -22.67 6.02 5.86
CA ARG A 322 -21.29 5.65 6.27
C ARG A 322 -20.39 6.86 6.08
N LEU A 323 -19.83 7.40 7.16
CA LEU A 323 -18.72 8.35 7.11
C LEU A 323 -17.80 8.11 8.33
N SER A 324 -16.52 7.90 8.04
CA SER A 324 -15.46 7.51 8.97
C SER A 324 -14.86 8.69 9.73
N GLY A 325 -14.50 8.43 10.99
CA GLY A 325 -13.86 9.38 11.89
C GLY A 325 -14.89 10.16 12.71
N ILE A 326 -14.59 10.36 14.00
CA ILE A 326 -15.24 11.28 14.96
C ILE A 326 -16.06 10.59 16.08
N ALA A 327 -15.80 11.08 17.31
CA ALA A 327 -16.34 10.58 18.58
C ALA A 327 -17.86 10.84 18.72
N VAL A 328 -18.57 9.81 19.17
CA VAL A 328 -20.02 9.82 19.46
C VAL A 328 -20.24 10.04 20.96
N ARG A 329 -21.13 10.97 21.34
CA ARG A 329 -21.58 11.12 22.73
C ARG A 329 -23.01 10.60 22.82
N ARG A 330 -23.30 9.69 23.77
CA ARG A 330 -24.67 9.22 24.05
C ARG A 330 -25.51 10.39 24.56
N SER A 331 -26.46 10.87 23.76
CA SER A 331 -27.56 11.72 24.22
C SER A 331 -28.81 10.86 24.41
N ASN A 332 -29.32 10.80 25.64
CA ASN A 332 -30.65 10.27 25.91
C ASN A 332 -31.68 11.29 25.38
N CYS A 333 -32.15 11.10 24.15
CA CYS A 333 -33.28 11.84 23.59
C CYS A 333 -34.43 10.85 23.29
N CYS A 334 -35.11 10.42 24.35
CA CYS A 334 -36.49 9.98 24.30
C CYS A 334 -37.21 10.61 25.50
N GLY A 335 -37.95 11.68 25.23
CA GLY A 335 -39.04 12.21 26.05
C GLY A 335 -40.25 12.36 25.14
#